data_AF-A0AAV1NYM1-F1
#
_entry.id   AF-A0AAV1NYM1-F1
#
_cell.length_a   1.000
_cell.length_b   1.000
_cell.length_c   1.000
_cell.angle_alpha   90.00
_cell.angle_beta   90.00
_cell.angle_gamma   90.00
#
_symmetry.space_group_name_H-M   'P 1'
#
loop_
_entity.id
_entity.type
_entity.pdbx_description
1 polymer ?
#
loop_
_entity_poly.entity_id
_entity_poly.type
_entity_poly.pdbx_seq_one_letter_code
_entity_poly.pdbx_strand_id
1 'polypeptide(L)'
;MSLYLLVLCLAVLQQGGRARPEPPGCTSPEAVRVAEEALEQINQDGTHGYILSLNRLYDLSHTPEQEKGGMLYKLTIDVMETKCHITSRKPWKQCEVRDISDVPVYGECEVSVHVGTEIKLQSYSCAVREVPATAVVGVCPDCPTADNLNEPVVKETANLSLQRFNEESRLVNYFSLENITKASSQWVVGPSYIVEFTIVETACSKKTEASELSSCPPMDCQFAHRGFCVGSHMAHEDQFEIRLPVGKKDSSFQYHNPVEVKCEIYEPQAAAAEEQAHAKAGSKHTEHQHFNHTHLHPHEHTHSTTPTSDHTGSKPSVSLGTVVLRAAPRRSAPAAGSCPGPRRHNLGVDRLRL
;
A
#
# COMPACT_ATOMS: atom_id res chain seq x y z
N MET A 1 -47.19 -25.74 -52.56
CA MET A 1 -46.83 -26.11 -51.16
C MET A 1 -45.31 -26.19 -50.93
N SER A 2 -44.51 -26.62 -51.92
CA SER A 2 -43.04 -26.77 -51.76
C SER A 2 -42.26 -25.45 -51.57
N LEU A 3 -42.69 -24.35 -52.20
CA LEU A 3 -42.00 -23.05 -52.05
C LEU A 3 -42.20 -22.42 -50.66
N TYR A 4 -43.40 -22.55 -50.09
CA TYR A 4 -43.71 -22.01 -48.76
C TYR A 4 -42.93 -22.71 -47.64
N LEU A 5 -42.73 -24.02 -47.76
CA LEU A 5 -41.89 -24.80 -46.83
C LEU A 5 -40.42 -24.39 -46.93
N LEU A 6 -39.91 -24.10 -48.12
CA LEU A 6 -38.54 -23.60 -48.32
C LEU A 6 -38.33 -22.21 -47.73
N VAL A 7 -39.30 -21.30 -47.90
CA VAL A 7 -39.25 -19.94 -47.32
C VAL A 7 -39.35 -19.97 -45.80
N LEU A 8 -40.21 -20.82 -45.23
CA LEU A 8 -40.28 -21.02 -43.77
C LEU A 8 -39.00 -21.65 -43.21
N CYS A 9 -38.37 -22.58 -43.91
CA CYS A 9 -37.10 -23.18 -43.49
C CYS A 9 -35.96 -22.14 -43.50
N LEU A 10 -35.92 -21.26 -44.51
CA LEU A 10 -34.96 -20.15 -44.57
C LEU A 10 -35.20 -19.09 -43.48
N ALA A 11 -36.46 -18.81 -43.13
CA ALA A 11 -36.81 -17.92 -42.03
C ALA A 11 -36.44 -18.50 -40.64
N VAL A 12 -36.59 -19.81 -40.45
CA VAL A 12 -36.17 -20.50 -39.22
C VAL A 12 -34.65 -20.60 -39.10
N LEU A 13 -33.93 -20.78 -40.23
CA LEU A 13 -32.47 -20.74 -40.27
C LEU A 13 -31.90 -19.34 -40.00
N GLN A 14 -32.63 -18.26 -40.33
CA GLN A 14 -32.24 -16.88 -39.98
C GLN A 14 -32.54 -16.50 -38.53
N GLN A 15 -33.40 -17.25 -37.82
CA GLN A 15 -33.63 -17.10 -36.38
C GLN A 15 -32.71 -18.00 -35.54
N GLY A 16 -31.88 -18.83 -36.19
CA GLY A 16 -30.88 -19.68 -35.56
C GLY A 16 -29.68 -18.89 -35.05
N GLY A 17 -29.77 -18.38 -33.82
CA GLY A 17 -28.62 -18.10 -32.98
C GLY A 17 -27.90 -16.77 -33.23
N ARG A 18 -28.52 -15.64 -32.86
CA ARG A 18 -27.69 -14.59 -32.25
C ARG A 18 -27.21 -15.17 -30.93
N ALA A 19 -25.98 -15.70 -30.92
CA ALA A 19 -25.27 -15.92 -29.67
C ALA A 19 -25.38 -14.61 -28.87
N ARG A 20 -26.00 -14.66 -27.69
CA ARG A 20 -25.94 -13.55 -26.75
C ARG A 20 -24.44 -13.26 -26.59
N PRO A 21 -23.97 -12.00 -26.76
CA PRO A 21 -22.56 -11.70 -26.57
C PRO A 21 -22.16 -12.31 -25.24
N GLU A 22 -21.20 -13.23 -25.26
CA GLU A 22 -20.74 -13.83 -24.03
C GLU A 22 -20.30 -12.68 -23.11
N PRO A 23 -20.75 -12.69 -21.85
CA PRO A 23 -20.34 -11.67 -20.91
C PRO A 23 -18.80 -11.58 -20.91
N PRO A 24 -18.19 -10.37 -20.93
CA PRO A 24 -16.73 -10.21 -20.88
C PRO A 24 -16.11 -11.12 -19.83
N GLY A 25 -15.22 -12.00 -20.28
CA GLY A 25 -14.55 -12.93 -19.38
C GLY A 25 -13.44 -12.31 -18.55
N CYS A 26 -12.86 -13.08 -17.61
CA CYS A 26 -11.80 -12.58 -16.71
C CYS A 26 -10.52 -12.17 -17.45
N THR A 27 -10.39 -12.54 -18.72
CA THR A 27 -9.28 -12.17 -19.60
C THR A 27 -9.61 -11.04 -20.57
N SER A 28 -10.85 -10.53 -20.55
CA SER A 28 -11.25 -9.46 -21.45
C SER A 28 -10.52 -8.15 -21.09
N PRO A 29 -10.01 -7.39 -22.08
CA PRO A 29 -9.33 -6.13 -21.82
C PRO A 29 -10.20 -5.13 -21.04
N GLU A 30 -11.51 -5.13 -21.27
CA GLU A 30 -12.46 -4.30 -20.54
C GLU A 30 -12.53 -4.69 -19.06
N ALA A 31 -12.77 -5.96 -18.73
CA ALA A 31 -12.86 -6.39 -17.33
C ALA A 31 -11.54 -6.16 -16.57
N VAL A 32 -10.39 -6.37 -17.24
CA VAL A 32 -9.08 -6.08 -16.67
C VAL A 32 -8.92 -4.58 -16.39
N ARG A 33 -9.31 -3.71 -17.33
CA ARG A 33 -9.26 -2.26 -17.13
C ARG A 33 -10.15 -1.81 -15.97
N VAL A 34 -11.38 -2.34 -15.89
CA VAL A 34 -12.31 -2.03 -14.78
C VAL A 34 -11.70 -2.42 -13.43
N ALA A 35 -11.06 -3.59 -13.35
CA ALA A 35 -10.40 -4.04 -12.13
C ALA A 35 -9.18 -3.20 -11.75
N GLU A 36 -8.36 -2.79 -12.72
CA GLU A 36 -7.20 -1.93 -12.46
C GLU A 36 -7.61 -0.53 -11.99
N GLU A 37 -8.63 0.08 -12.61
CA GLU A 37 -9.16 1.38 -12.21
C GLU A 37 -9.88 1.33 -10.85
N ALA A 38 -10.57 0.23 -10.55
CA ALA A 38 -11.19 0.02 -9.26
C ALA A 38 -10.14 -0.16 -8.15
N LEU A 39 -9.07 -0.93 -8.40
CA LEU A 39 -7.98 -1.10 -7.44
C LEU A 39 -7.24 0.21 -7.15
N GLU A 40 -7.05 1.04 -8.18
CA GLU A 40 -6.49 2.39 -8.00
C GLU A 40 -7.36 3.22 -7.04
N GLN A 41 -8.69 3.21 -7.21
CA GLN A 41 -9.62 3.89 -6.31
C GLN A 41 -9.64 3.29 -4.89
N ILE A 42 -9.49 1.95 -4.74
CA ILE A 42 -9.35 1.29 -3.44
C ILE A 42 -8.11 1.80 -2.69
N ASN A 43 -6.96 1.85 -3.37
CA ASN A 43 -5.71 2.34 -2.77
C ASN A 43 -5.76 3.84 -2.43
N GLN A 44 -6.56 4.62 -3.17
CA GLN A 44 -6.80 6.04 -2.86
C GLN A 44 -7.72 6.23 -1.66
N ASP A 45 -8.74 5.39 -1.48
CA ASP A 45 -9.65 5.39 -0.33
C ASP A 45 -8.96 4.89 0.95
N GLY A 46 -7.95 4.03 0.81
CA GLY A 46 -7.19 3.47 1.93
C GLY A 46 -6.57 4.53 2.84
N THR A 47 -6.66 4.29 4.16
CA THR A 47 -6.12 5.17 5.22
C THR A 47 -4.99 4.54 6.03
N HIS A 48 -4.82 3.22 5.97
CA HIS A 48 -3.83 2.48 6.74
C HIS A 48 -3.31 1.26 5.96
N GLY A 49 -2.14 0.75 6.36
CA GLY A 49 -1.52 -0.42 5.75
C GLY A 49 -0.79 -0.09 4.45
N TYR A 50 -0.77 -1.04 3.53
CA TYR A 50 0.07 -0.98 2.34
C TYR A 50 -0.76 -0.94 1.06
N ILE A 51 -0.19 -0.37 0.01
CA ILE A 51 -0.79 -0.35 -1.32
C ILE A 51 -0.91 -1.78 -1.83
N LEU A 52 -2.08 -2.11 -2.37
CA LEU A 52 -2.40 -3.41 -2.96
C LEU A 52 -2.12 -3.41 -4.46
N SER A 53 -1.58 -4.52 -4.95
CA SER A 53 -1.41 -4.84 -6.38
C SER A 53 -2.42 -5.88 -6.84
N LEU A 54 -2.87 -5.79 -8.08
CA LEU A 54 -3.77 -6.76 -8.69
C LEU A 54 -3.00 -8.03 -9.03
N ASN A 55 -3.41 -9.20 -8.53
CA ASN A 55 -2.84 -10.48 -8.93
C ASN A 55 -3.64 -11.13 -10.06
N ARG A 56 -4.97 -11.26 -9.90
CA ARG A 56 -5.85 -11.73 -10.98
C ARG A 56 -7.30 -11.31 -10.76
N LEU A 57 -8.07 -11.28 -11.84
CA LEU A 57 -9.52 -11.30 -11.77
C LEU A 57 -9.96 -12.75 -11.47
N TYR A 58 -10.58 -12.98 -10.31
CA TYR A 58 -10.99 -14.33 -9.91
C TYR A 58 -12.39 -14.66 -10.41
N ASP A 59 -13.33 -13.74 -10.28
CA ASP A 59 -14.70 -13.89 -10.75
C ASP A 59 -15.26 -12.54 -11.16
N LEU A 60 -16.28 -12.56 -12.00
CA LEU A 60 -16.96 -11.35 -12.44
C LEU A 60 -18.43 -11.62 -12.76
N SER A 61 -19.24 -10.63 -12.48
CA SER A 61 -20.58 -10.50 -13.06
C SER A 61 -20.86 -9.04 -13.37
N HIS A 62 -21.72 -8.79 -14.34
CA HIS A 62 -22.19 -7.44 -14.61
C HIS A 62 -23.67 -7.45 -14.98
N THR A 63 -24.36 -6.37 -14.60
CA THR A 63 -25.77 -6.16 -14.87
C THR A 63 -26.00 -4.72 -15.33
N PRO A 64 -26.89 -4.46 -16.30
CA PRO A 64 -27.29 -3.10 -16.63
C PRO A 64 -27.85 -2.38 -15.42
N GLU A 65 -27.43 -1.13 -15.21
CA GLU A 65 -27.95 -0.31 -14.12
C GLU A 65 -29.16 0.51 -14.59
N GLN A 66 -30.35 0.13 -14.11
CA GLN A 66 -31.61 0.68 -14.62
C GLN A 66 -31.83 2.15 -14.25
N GLU A 67 -31.26 2.64 -13.15
CA GLU A 67 -31.51 4.00 -12.63
C GLU A 67 -30.53 5.05 -13.17
N LYS A 68 -29.24 4.71 -13.30
CA LYS A 68 -28.17 5.66 -13.68
C LYS A 68 -27.67 5.49 -15.12
N GLY A 69 -28.17 4.48 -15.84
CA GLY A 69 -27.57 4.03 -17.10
C GLY A 69 -26.21 3.37 -16.84
N GLY A 70 -25.60 2.75 -17.86
CA GLY A 70 -24.33 2.04 -17.71
C GLY A 70 -24.45 0.64 -17.12
N MET A 71 -23.33 0.11 -16.64
CA MET A 71 -23.18 -1.28 -16.19
C MET A 71 -22.61 -1.34 -14.76
N LEU A 72 -23.28 -2.09 -13.88
CA LEU A 72 -22.76 -2.42 -12.57
C LEU A 72 -21.95 -3.72 -12.66
N TYR A 73 -20.65 -3.63 -12.38
CA TYR A 73 -19.74 -4.76 -12.27
C TYR A 73 -19.60 -5.18 -10.81
N LYS A 74 -19.71 -6.48 -10.55
CA LYS A 74 -19.30 -7.11 -9.29
C LYS A 74 -18.11 -8.01 -9.58
N LEU A 75 -16.97 -7.67 -9.02
CA LEU A 75 -15.71 -8.34 -9.25
C LEU A 75 -15.24 -9.01 -7.96
N THR A 76 -14.66 -10.19 -8.12
CA THR A 76 -13.79 -10.77 -7.10
C THR A 76 -12.37 -10.72 -7.64
N ILE A 77 -11.48 -10.01 -6.96
CA ILE A 77 -10.08 -9.86 -7.37
C ILE A 77 -9.15 -10.44 -6.33
N ASP A 78 -8.11 -11.13 -6.79
CA ASP A 78 -6.98 -11.47 -5.93
C ASP A 78 -6.00 -10.32 -5.90
N VAL A 79 -5.56 -9.97 -4.70
CA VAL A 79 -4.65 -8.87 -4.44
C VAL A 79 -3.42 -9.34 -3.70
N MET A 80 -2.34 -8.58 -3.84
CA MET A 80 -1.09 -8.79 -3.11
C MET A 80 -0.63 -7.48 -2.51
N GLU A 81 -0.10 -7.55 -1.30
CA GLU A 81 0.51 -6.40 -0.64
C GLU A 81 1.83 -6.01 -1.30
N THR A 82 2.07 -4.71 -1.42
CA THR A 82 3.30 -4.14 -1.96
C THR A 82 4.15 -3.48 -0.87
N LYS A 83 5.44 -3.26 -1.16
CA LYS A 83 6.37 -2.57 -0.26
C LYS A 83 6.03 -1.10 0.02
N CYS A 84 5.08 -0.50 -0.70
CA CYS A 84 4.68 0.88 -0.49
C CYS A 84 3.62 0.99 0.61
N HIS A 85 3.88 1.80 1.64
CA HIS A 85 2.86 2.20 2.60
C HIS A 85 1.82 3.13 1.96
N ILE A 86 0.56 3.08 2.41
CA ILE A 86 -0.55 3.92 1.88
C ILE A 86 -0.24 5.42 1.97
N THR A 87 0.53 5.85 2.98
CA THR A 87 0.99 7.25 3.13
C THR A 87 1.80 7.74 1.93
N SER A 88 2.47 6.87 1.20
CA SER A 88 3.27 7.25 0.01
C SER A 88 2.43 7.79 -1.14
N ARG A 89 1.14 7.40 -1.22
CA ARG A 89 0.21 7.74 -2.32
C ARG A 89 0.75 7.43 -3.73
N LYS A 90 1.72 6.53 -3.84
CA LYS A 90 2.28 6.10 -5.12
C LYS A 90 1.25 5.28 -5.91
N PRO A 91 1.24 5.38 -7.25
CA PRO A 91 0.49 4.44 -8.08
C PRO A 91 0.96 3.01 -7.81
N TRP A 92 0.02 2.07 -7.65
CA TRP A 92 0.36 0.69 -7.26
C TRP A 92 1.29 -0.03 -8.27
N LYS A 93 1.26 0.38 -9.54
CA LYS A 93 2.16 -0.15 -10.59
C LYS A 93 3.63 0.22 -10.39
N GLN A 94 3.92 1.21 -9.55
CA GLN A 94 5.29 1.60 -9.16
C GLN A 94 5.73 0.94 -7.86
N CYS A 95 4.85 0.14 -7.25
CA CYS A 95 5.09 -0.51 -5.97
C CYS A 95 5.41 -1.98 -6.17
N GLU A 96 6.59 -2.39 -5.71
CA GLU A 96 7.05 -3.76 -5.80
C GLU A 96 6.19 -4.67 -4.92
N VAL A 97 5.71 -5.77 -5.50
CA VAL A 97 4.99 -6.82 -4.76
C VAL A 97 5.98 -7.62 -3.92
N ARG A 98 5.62 -7.94 -2.68
CA ARG A 98 6.47 -8.75 -1.80
C ARG A 98 6.60 -10.18 -2.31
N ASP A 99 7.84 -10.67 -2.39
CA ASP A 99 8.13 -12.05 -2.70
C ASP A 99 8.17 -12.92 -1.42
N ILE A 100 8.49 -14.21 -1.57
CA ILE A 100 8.49 -15.18 -0.47
C ILE A 100 9.48 -14.83 0.65
N SER A 101 10.52 -14.05 0.36
CA SER A 101 11.59 -13.64 1.26
C SER A 101 11.24 -12.40 2.08
N ASP A 102 10.07 -11.81 1.87
CA ASP A 102 9.65 -10.55 2.51
C ASP A 102 8.26 -10.65 3.16
N VAL A 103 7.97 -11.79 3.80
CA VAL A 103 6.72 -12.04 4.53
C VAL A 103 5.48 -11.59 3.72
N PRO A 104 5.22 -12.24 2.57
CA PRO A 104 4.23 -11.75 1.62
C PRO A 104 2.81 -11.85 2.20
N VAL A 105 2.00 -10.83 1.89
CA VAL A 105 0.59 -10.76 2.25
C VAL A 105 -0.25 -10.83 0.97
N TYR A 106 -1.27 -11.66 0.98
CA TYR A 106 -2.17 -11.86 -0.15
C TYR A 106 -3.62 -11.84 0.34
N GLY A 107 -4.55 -11.57 -0.57
CA GLY A 107 -5.95 -11.50 -0.21
C GLY A 107 -6.88 -11.55 -1.38
N GLU A 108 -8.16 -11.42 -1.05
CA GLU A 108 -9.26 -11.33 -1.98
C GLU A 108 -10.05 -10.06 -1.66
N CYS A 109 -10.50 -9.35 -2.69
CA CYS A 109 -11.44 -8.25 -2.56
C CYS A 109 -12.72 -8.54 -3.34
N GLU A 110 -13.86 -8.33 -2.69
CA GLU A 110 -15.15 -8.17 -3.34
C GLU A 110 -15.35 -6.69 -3.68
N VAL A 111 -15.58 -6.37 -4.95
CA VAL A 111 -15.57 -5.00 -5.45
C VAL A 111 -16.82 -4.75 -6.29
N SER A 112 -17.52 -3.66 -6.00
CA SER A 112 -18.68 -3.17 -6.76
C SER A 112 -18.31 -1.89 -7.49
N VAL A 113 -18.44 -1.89 -8.81
CA VAL A 113 -17.97 -0.80 -9.69
C VAL A 113 -19.06 -0.41 -10.66
N HIS A 114 -19.34 0.88 -10.78
CA HIS A 114 -20.23 1.42 -11.79
C HIS A 114 -19.42 1.87 -13.01
N VAL A 115 -19.80 1.41 -14.20
CA VAL A 115 -19.17 1.77 -15.46
C VAL A 115 -20.18 2.54 -16.31
N GLY A 116 -20.01 3.85 -16.37
CA GLY A 116 -20.80 4.79 -17.17
C GLY A 116 -19.90 5.58 -18.14
N THR A 117 -19.93 6.90 -18.04
CA THR A 117 -18.92 7.77 -18.70
C THR A 117 -17.52 7.58 -18.10
N GLU A 118 -17.48 7.27 -16.82
CA GLU A 118 -16.28 7.02 -16.03
C GLU A 118 -16.45 5.70 -15.26
N ILE A 119 -15.34 5.11 -14.82
CA ILE A 119 -15.34 3.97 -13.91
C ILE A 119 -15.32 4.49 -12.48
N LYS A 120 -16.37 4.19 -11.72
CA LYS A 120 -16.53 4.66 -10.35
C LYS A 120 -16.72 3.52 -9.37
N LEU A 121 -15.80 3.39 -8.42
CA LEU A 121 -15.92 2.48 -7.29
C LEU A 121 -17.16 2.84 -6.46
N GLN A 122 -18.04 1.86 -6.22
CA GLN A 122 -19.22 2.02 -5.37
C GLN A 122 -18.96 1.51 -3.95
N SER A 123 -18.35 0.32 -3.85
CA SER A 123 -17.95 -0.26 -2.58
C SER A 123 -16.91 -1.35 -2.76
N TYR A 124 -16.18 -1.66 -1.69
CA TYR A 124 -15.28 -2.81 -1.65
C TYR A 124 -15.15 -3.42 -0.25
N SER A 125 -14.76 -4.68 -0.19
CA SER A 125 -14.33 -5.34 1.04
C SER A 125 -13.18 -6.28 0.71
N CYS A 126 -12.03 -6.05 1.32
CA CYS A 126 -10.82 -6.84 1.14
C CYS A 126 -10.47 -7.62 2.41
N ALA A 127 -10.21 -8.91 2.26
CA ALA A 127 -9.67 -9.76 3.31
C ALA A 127 -8.25 -10.21 2.92
N VAL A 128 -7.26 -9.69 3.64
CA VAL A 128 -5.84 -9.98 3.43
C VAL A 128 -5.28 -10.84 4.56
N ARG A 129 -4.19 -11.57 4.28
CA ARG A 129 -3.51 -12.43 5.24
C ARG A 129 -2.05 -12.66 4.86
N GLU A 130 -1.22 -12.80 5.86
CA GLU A 130 0.17 -13.22 5.71
C GLU A 130 0.24 -14.67 5.22
N VAL A 131 1.26 -14.95 4.40
CA VAL A 131 1.64 -16.34 4.12
C VAL A 131 2.14 -16.99 5.41
N PRO A 132 1.60 -18.17 5.79
CA PRO A 132 2.04 -18.86 7.00
C PRO A 132 3.55 -19.11 7.01
N ALA A 133 4.20 -18.91 8.15
CA ALA A 133 5.65 -19.16 8.32
C ALA A 133 6.06 -20.56 7.85
N THR A 134 5.24 -21.59 8.09
CA THR A 134 5.49 -22.97 7.63
C THR A 134 5.54 -23.11 6.11
N ALA A 135 4.82 -22.25 5.40
CA ALA A 135 4.80 -22.23 3.95
C ALA A 135 6.00 -21.44 3.38
N VAL A 136 6.41 -20.37 4.05
CA VAL A 136 7.66 -19.63 3.75
C VAL A 136 8.85 -20.57 3.92
N VAL A 137 9.03 -21.15 5.11
CA VAL A 137 10.16 -22.04 5.45
C VAL A 137 10.19 -23.29 4.59
N GLY A 138 9.02 -23.77 4.13
CA GLY A 138 8.92 -24.90 3.21
C GLY A 138 9.51 -24.63 1.82
N VAL A 139 9.60 -23.36 1.41
CA VAL A 139 10.18 -22.92 0.12
C VAL A 139 11.57 -22.33 0.32
N CYS A 140 11.74 -21.50 1.36
CA CYS A 140 12.97 -20.82 1.72
C CYS A 140 13.20 -20.94 3.24
N PRO A 141 14.00 -21.93 3.69
CA PRO A 141 14.22 -22.19 5.13
C PRO A 141 14.89 -21.04 5.89
N ASP A 142 15.71 -20.25 5.20
CA ASP A 142 16.50 -19.15 5.80
C ASP A 142 15.82 -17.78 5.65
N CYS A 143 14.63 -17.71 5.03
CA CYS A 143 13.93 -16.45 4.83
C CYS A 143 13.26 -15.95 6.13
N PRO A 144 13.11 -14.62 6.31
CA PRO A 144 12.40 -14.06 7.45
C PRO A 144 10.95 -14.55 7.53
N THR A 145 10.49 -14.73 8.76
CA THR A 145 9.08 -15.01 9.06
C THR A 145 8.48 -13.89 9.88
N ALA A 146 7.17 -13.70 9.78
CA ALA A 146 6.44 -12.68 10.54
C ALA A 146 6.70 -12.83 12.04
N ASP A 147 6.90 -11.70 12.71
CA ASP A 147 7.08 -11.60 14.16
C ASP A 147 5.95 -10.79 14.79
N ASN A 148 5.76 -10.92 16.09
CA ASN A 148 4.70 -10.22 16.81
C ASN A 148 5.11 -8.77 17.08
N LEU A 149 4.29 -7.83 16.61
CA LEU A 149 4.50 -6.38 16.79
C LEU A 149 4.63 -5.92 18.26
N ASN A 150 4.14 -6.74 19.20
CA ASN A 150 4.18 -6.43 20.62
C ASN A 150 5.46 -6.89 21.34
N GLU A 151 6.33 -7.64 20.66
CA GLU A 151 7.57 -8.13 21.26
C GLU A 151 8.49 -6.96 21.67
N PRO A 152 9.14 -7.02 22.85
CA PRO A 152 10.02 -5.95 23.31
C PRO A 152 11.14 -5.64 22.32
N VAL A 153 11.72 -6.68 21.71
CA VAL A 153 12.82 -6.54 20.74
C VAL A 153 12.38 -5.87 19.44
N VAL A 154 11.13 -6.02 19.04
CA VAL A 154 10.55 -5.32 17.88
C VAL A 154 10.42 -3.83 18.16
N LYS A 155 9.93 -3.46 19.35
CA LYS A 155 9.83 -2.06 19.77
C LYS A 155 11.21 -1.42 19.95
N GLU A 156 12.15 -2.15 20.52
CA GLU A 156 13.54 -1.74 20.65
C GLU A 156 14.18 -1.50 19.28
N THR A 157 14.00 -2.42 18.34
CA THR A 157 14.50 -2.29 16.97
C THR A 157 13.95 -1.02 16.30
N ALA A 158 12.64 -0.76 16.38
CA ALA A 158 12.04 0.46 15.84
C ALA A 158 12.62 1.73 16.49
N ASN A 159 12.80 1.73 17.82
CA ASN A 159 13.37 2.86 18.55
C ASN A 159 14.84 3.12 18.17
N LEU A 160 15.66 2.08 18.10
CA LEU A 160 17.06 2.18 17.68
C LEU A 160 17.19 2.69 16.25
N SER A 161 16.36 2.16 15.33
CA SER A 161 16.32 2.63 13.94
C SER A 161 15.87 4.09 13.84
N LEU A 162 14.85 4.51 14.60
CA LEU A 162 14.41 5.90 14.63
C LEU A 162 15.47 6.83 15.21
N GLN A 163 16.12 6.42 16.31
CA GLN A 163 17.22 7.17 16.91
C GLN A 163 18.32 7.42 15.88
N ARG A 164 18.77 6.36 15.20
CA ARG A 164 19.78 6.45 14.15
C ARG A 164 19.35 7.40 13.03
N PHE A 165 18.11 7.28 12.55
CA PHE A 165 17.58 8.17 11.51
C PHE A 165 17.58 9.64 11.96
N ASN A 166 17.18 9.91 13.20
CA ASN A 166 17.18 11.26 13.77
C ASN A 166 18.59 11.83 13.96
N GLU A 167 19.59 11.00 14.27
CA GLU A 167 20.99 11.42 14.38
C GLU A 167 21.60 11.71 12.99
N GLU A 168 21.36 10.85 12.01
CA GLU A 168 22.02 10.89 10.69
C GLU A 168 21.30 11.76 9.65
N SER A 169 19.99 11.99 9.78
CA SER A 169 19.23 12.78 8.80
C SER A 169 19.70 14.24 8.75
N ARG A 170 19.46 14.92 7.64
CA ARG A 170 19.76 16.36 7.49
C ARG A 170 18.52 17.24 7.61
N LEU A 171 17.41 16.65 8.07
CA LEU A 171 16.14 17.33 8.23
C LEU A 171 16.19 18.31 9.40
N VAL A 172 15.34 19.34 9.35
CA VAL A 172 15.38 20.44 10.34
C VAL A 172 14.87 19.99 11.71
N ASN A 173 13.82 19.16 11.71
CA ASN A 173 13.15 18.68 12.90
C ASN A 173 13.40 17.20 13.16
N TYR A 174 13.19 16.80 14.41
CA TYR A 174 13.14 15.40 14.81
C TYR A 174 11.85 14.75 14.35
N PHE A 175 11.86 13.42 14.22
CA PHE A 175 10.70 12.59 13.96
C PHE A 175 10.39 11.70 15.16
N SER A 176 9.11 11.44 15.40
CA SER A 176 8.63 10.48 16.39
C SER A 176 8.00 9.27 15.70
N LEU A 177 8.03 8.13 16.40
CA LEU A 177 7.37 6.90 15.97
C LEU A 177 5.86 7.09 16.04
N GLU A 178 5.15 6.82 14.94
CA GLU A 178 3.69 6.87 14.89
C GLU A 178 3.11 5.46 15.05
N ASN A 179 3.54 4.49 14.23
CA ASN A 179 3.10 3.10 14.34
C ASN A 179 4.13 2.10 13.81
N ILE A 180 4.24 0.92 14.42
CA ILE A 180 4.97 -0.22 13.85
C ILE A 180 3.98 -1.03 13.03
N THR A 181 4.19 -1.14 11.73
CA THR A 181 3.23 -1.71 10.78
C THR A 181 3.55 -3.15 10.41
N LYS A 182 4.83 -3.56 10.49
CA LYS A 182 5.27 -4.92 10.20
C LYS A 182 6.53 -5.27 10.99
N ALA A 183 6.67 -6.54 11.36
CA ALA A 183 7.88 -7.08 11.96
C ALA A 183 8.15 -8.48 11.41
N SER A 184 9.43 -8.79 11.23
CA SER A 184 9.90 -10.11 10.86
C SER A 184 11.25 -10.39 11.48
N SER A 185 11.59 -11.67 11.61
CA SER A 185 12.87 -12.09 12.13
C SER A 185 13.46 -13.24 11.31
N GLN A 186 14.78 -13.27 11.22
CA GLN A 186 15.56 -14.32 10.60
C GLN A 186 16.85 -14.57 11.38
N TRP A 187 17.44 -15.75 11.20
CA TRP A 187 18.74 -16.10 11.77
C TRP A 187 19.82 -16.04 10.69
N VAL A 188 20.78 -15.12 10.79
CA VAL A 188 21.89 -15.00 9.83
C VAL A 188 23.20 -15.41 10.48
N VAL A 189 23.85 -14.47 11.18
CA VAL A 189 24.99 -14.72 12.09
C VAL A 189 24.51 -14.72 13.55
N GLY A 190 23.36 -14.09 13.79
CA GLY A 190 22.60 -14.06 15.05
C GLY A 190 21.15 -13.67 14.74
N PRO A 191 20.32 -13.47 15.78
CA PRO A 191 18.92 -13.05 15.61
C PRO A 191 18.87 -11.64 15.00
N SER A 192 18.31 -11.56 13.80
CA SER A 192 18.11 -10.32 13.06
C SER A 192 16.63 -9.98 13.02
N TYR A 193 16.28 -8.80 13.50
CA TYR A 193 14.92 -8.27 13.50
C TYR A 193 14.79 -7.18 12.44
N ILE A 194 13.71 -7.23 11.67
CA ILE A 194 13.40 -6.26 10.62
C ILE A 194 12.03 -5.67 10.95
N VAL A 195 11.92 -4.36 10.94
CA VAL A 195 10.69 -3.64 11.29
C VAL A 195 10.36 -2.61 10.22
N GLU A 196 9.08 -2.49 9.93
CA GLU A 196 8.53 -1.44 9.10
C GLU A 196 7.65 -0.56 9.99
N PHE A 197 7.81 0.76 9.90
CA PHE A 197 7.12 1.70 10.78
C PHE A 197 6.90 3.07 10.13
N THR A 198 5.84 3.76 10.56
CA THR A 198 5.57 5.14 10.17
C THR A 198 6.11 6.10 11.21
N ILE A 199 6.54 7.26 10.73
CA ILE A 199 7.07 8.35 11.53
C ILE A 199 6.37 9.65 11.19
N VAL A 200 6.29 10.56 12.16
CA VAL A 200 5.73 11.89 11.99
C VAL A 200 6.72 12.94 12.48
N GLU A 201 6.81 14.06 11.76
CA GLU A 201 7.62 15.19 12.15
C GLU A 201 7.18 15.76 13.50
N THR A 202 8.12 16.24 14.29
CA THR A 202 7.87 16.82 15.62
C THR A 202 8.12 18.33 15.63
N ALA A 203 7.59 19.03 16.64
CA ALA A 203 7.81 20.47 16.78
C ALA A 203 9.25 20.85 17.17
N CYS A 204 10.12 19.88 17.47
CA CYS A 204 11.48 20.13 17.95
C CYS A 204 12.48 20.10 16.80
N SER A 205 13.22 21.19 16.66
CA SER A 205 14.35 21.28 15.75
C SER A 205 15.53 20.46 16.24
N LYS A 206 16.46 20.13 15.35
CA LYS A 206 17.74 19.51 15.73
C LYS A 206 18.64 20.38 16.63
N LYS A 207 18.28 21.65 16.86
CA LYS A 207 18.97 22.55 17.78
C LYS A 207 18.39 22.52 19.19
N THR A 208 17.26 21.84 19.40
CA THR A 208 16.62 21.69 20.70
C THR A 208 17.53 20.90 21.64
N GLU A 209 17.60 21.33 22.90
CA GLU A 209 18.42 20.68 23.93
C GLU A 209 17.96 19.24 24.17
N ALA A 210 18.91 18.31 24.40
CA ALA A 210 18.62 16.89 24.53
C ALA A 210 17.63 16.58 25.68
N SER A 211 17.61 17.40 26.73
CA SER A 211 16.70 17.28 27.87
C SER A 211 15.23 17.55 27.52
N GLU A 212 14.95 18.26 26.44
CA GLU A 212 13.58 18.62 26.02
C GLU A 212 13.01 17.62 25.00
N LEU A 213 13.86 16.76 24.41
CA LEU A 213 13.48 15.83 23.35
C LEU A 213 12.48 14.77 23.84
N SER A 214 12.56 14.34 25.10
CA SER A 214 11.62 13.38 25.69
C SER A 214 10.19 13.93 25.82
N SER A 215 10.03 15.25 25.81
CA SER A 215 8.73 15.94 25.88
C SER A 215 8.27 16.50 24.53
N CYS A 216 8.98 16.17 23.45
CA CYS A 216 8.69 16.75 22.15
C CYS A 216 7.38 16.22 21.55
N PRO A 217 6.37 17.08 21.29
CA PRO A 217 5.13 16.63 20.70
C PRO A 217 5.28 16.38 19.19
N PRO A 218 4.57 15.38 18.64
CA PRO A 218 4.39 15.27 17.20
C PRO A 218 3.69 16.52 16.65
N MET A 219 4.05 16.95 15.44
CA MET A 219 3.34 18.02 14.77
C MET A 219 1.94 17.56 14.38
N ASP A 220 0.93 18.24 14.92
CA ASP A 220 -0.47 18.01 14.60
C ASP A 220 -0.97 19.10 13.63
N CYS A 221 -0.49 19.05 12.39
CA CYS A 221 -0.96 19.94 11.33
C CYS A 221 -0.97 19.24 9.97
N GLN A 222 -1.77 19.77 9.03
CA GLN A 222 -1.90 19.21 7.67
C GLN A 222 -0.60 19.29 6.83
N PHE A 223 0.40 20.03 7.32
CA PHE A 223 1.72 20.20 6.71
C PHE A 223 2.82 19.40 7.43
N ALA A 224 2.47 18.60 8.45
CA ALA A 224 3.44 17.75 9.12
C ALA A 224 3.92 16.67 8.17
N HIS A 225 5.23 16.58 7.96
CA HIS A 225 5.80 15.51 7.15
C HIS A 225 5.58 14.17 7.84
N ARG A 226 5.19 13.17 7.04
CA ARG A 226 5.13 11.78 7.48
C ARG A 226 6.12 10.96 6.67
N GLY A 227 6.69 9.95 7.30
CA GLY A 227 7.62 9.06 6.66
C GLY A 227 7.26 7.61 6.87
N PHE A 228 7.85 6.76 6.05
CA PHE A 228 7.84 5.31 6.21
C PHE A 228 9.27 4.80 6.23
N CYS A 229 9.59 3.98 7.22
CA CYS A 229 10.92 3.50 7.50
C CYS A 229 10.97 1.97 7.50
N VAL A 230 12.06 1.44 6.99
CA VAL A 230 12.48 0.04 7.15
C VAL A 230 13.75 0.06 8.01
N GLY A 231 13.67 -0.55 9.18
CA GLY A 231 14.77 -0.69 10.11
C GLY A 231 15.18 -2.14 10.27
N SER A 232 16.45 -2.40 10.50
CA SER A 232 16.94 -3.71 10.92
C SER A 232 17.83 -3.57 12.14
N HIS A 233 17.80 -4.57 13.02
CA HIS A 233 18.68 -4.67 14.17
C HIS A 233 19.11 -6.12 14.36
N MET A 234 20.42 -6.36 14.33
CA MET A 234 20.98 -7.63 14.76
C MET A 234 21.22 -7.56 16.26
N ALA A 235 20.38 -8.27 17.03
CA ALA A 235 20.56 -8.33 18.46
C ALA A 235 21.85 -9.11 18.77
N HIS A 236 22.74 -8.49 19.54
CA HIS A 236 23.85 -9.21 20.13
C HIS A 236 23.29 -10.17 21.17
N GLU A 237 23.34 -11.48 20.90
CA GLU A 237 23.39 -12.42 22.03
C GLU A 237 24.70 -12.12 22.77
N ASP A 238 24.60 -11.82 24.05
CA ASP A 238 25.74 -11.65 24.96
C ASP A 238 26.78 -12.71 24.66
N GLN A 239 27.87 -12.28 24.03
CA GLN A 239 29.16 -12.95 23.99
C GLN A 239 29.06 -14.50 24.02
N PHE A 240 28.73 -15.13 22.89
CA PHE A 240 29.27 -16.46 22.64
C PHE A 240 30.80 -16.32 22.62
N GLU A 241 31.43 -16.39 23.79
CA GLU A 241 32.83 -16.77 23.90
C GLU A 241 32.90 -18.16 23.28
N ILE A 242 33.17 -18.21 21.98
CA ILE A 242 33.80 -19.39 21.39
C ILE A 242 35.13 -19.48 22.13
N ARG A 243 35.16 -20.25 23.22
CA ARG A 243 36.39 -20.70 23.86
C ARG A 243 37.07 -21.60 22.85
N LEU A 244 37.77 -20.99 21.90
CA LEU A 244 38.71 -21.67 21.04
C LEU A 244 39.64 -22.44 21.98
N PRO A 245 39.81 -23.76 21.77
CA PRO A 245 40.78 -24.51 22.55
C PRO A 245 42.16 -23.93 22.23
N VAL A 246 42.67 -23.12 23.15
CA VAL A 246 44.07 -22.72 23.29
C VAL A 246 44.71 -22.07 22.05
N GLY A 247 44.90 -20.74 22.12
CA GLY A 247 46.15 -20.16 21.62
C GLY A 247 46.14 -19.35 20.32
N LYS A 248 45.06 -18.64 19.96
CA LYS A 248 45.19 -17.54 18.95
C LYS A 248 44.46 -16.28 19.38
N LYS A 249 45.24 -15.20 19.42
CA LYS A 249 44.88 -13.81 19.75
C LYS A 249 43.67 -13.32 18.95
N ASP A 250 42.74 -12.70 19.68
CA ASP A 250 41.79 -11.65 19.33
C ASP A 250 41.81 -11.21 17.85
N SER A 251 41.06 -11.92 17.01
CA SER A 251 40.47 -11.27 15.85
C SER A 251 39.26 -10.50 16.35
N SER A 252 39.47 -9.23 16.66
CA SER A 252 38.40 -8.23 16.76
C SER A 252 37.65 -8.24 15.41
N PHE A 253 36.58 -9.04 15.32
CA PHE A 253 35.60 -8.85 14.28
C PHE A 253 34.93 -7.51 14.60
N GLN A 254 35.28 -6.50 13.79
CA GLN A 254 34.73 -5.17 13.88
C GLN A 254 33.26 -5.27 13.47
N TYR A 255 32.37 -5.49 14.43
CA TYR A 255 30.93 -5.50 14.18
C TYR A 255 30.54 -4.10 13.69
N HIS A 256 30.16 -4.01 12.41
CA HIS A 256 29.50 -2.82 11.87
C HIS A 256 28.26 -2.50 12.72
N ASN A 257 27.87 -1.23 12.80
CA ASN A 257 26.72 -0.77 13.58
C ASN A 257 25.55 -1.76 13.46
N PRO A 258 25.04 -2.30 14.58
CA PRO A 258 24.09 -3.40 14.55
C PRO A 258 22.71 -3.01 14.01
N VAL A 259 22.50 -1.74 13.68
CA VAL A 259 21.21 -1.16 13.30
C VAL A 259 21.32 -0.52 11.94
N GLU A 260 20.49 -0.88 10.98
CA GLU A 260 20.32 -0.16 9.71
C GLU A 260 18.94 0.49 9.66
N VAL A 261 18.83 1.61 8.95
CA VAL A 261 17.53 2.28 8.74
C VAL A 261 17.51 2.99 7.39
N LYS A 262 16.39 2.83 6.69
CA LYS A 262 16.07 3.58 5.48
C LYS A 262 14.66 4.14 5.61
N CYS A 263 14.55 5.46 5.55
CA CYS A 263 13.27 6.17 5.60
C CYS A 263 13.01 6.92 4.29
N GLU A 264 11.75 6.89 3.85
CA GLU A 264 11.22 7.77 2.82
C GLU A 264 10.30 8.78 3.49
N ILE A 265 10.59 10.08 3.33
CA ILE A 265 9.75 11.16 3.85
C ILE A 265 8.84 11.65 2.73
N TYR A 266 7.56 11.81 3.04
CA TYR A 266 6.52 12.20 2.10
C TYR A 266 6.13 13.66 2.28
N GLU A 267 5.98 14.34 1.15
CA GLU A 267 5.44 15.69 1.11
C GLU A 267 3.94 15.69 1.48
N PRO A 268 3.50 16.57 2.39
CA PRO A 268 2.09 16.66 2.76
C PRO A 268 1.22 17.06 1.56
N GLN A 269 0.04 16.43 1.43
CA GLN A 269 -0.91 16.77 0.36
C GLN A 269 -1.32 18.25 0.37
N ALA A 270 -1.40 18.86 1.56
CA ALA A 270 -1.70 20.28 1.71
C ALA A 270 -0.61 21.16 1.07
N ALA A 271 0.67 20.80 1.23
CA ALA A 271 1.79 21.52 0.62
C ALA A 271 1.73 21.42 -0.92
N ALA A 272 1.51 20.21 -1.45
CA ALA A 272 1.37 20.01 -2.89
C ALA A 272 0.16 20.75 -3.49
N ALA A 273 -0.97 20.81 -2.76
CA ALA A 273 -2.16 21.53 -3.20
C ALA A 273 -1.92 23.06 -3.21
N GLU A 274 -1.22 23.58 -2.22
CA GLU A 274 -0.82 24.98 -2.14
C GLU A 274 0.14 25.36 -3.27
N GLU A 275 1.16 24.54 -3.54
CA GLU A 275 2.07 24.71 -4.67
C GLU A 275 1.30 24.78 -6.01
N GLN A 276 0.36 23.85 -6.22
CA GLN A 276 -0.48 23.86 -7.42
C GLN A 276 -1.37 25.09 -7.51
N ALA A 277 -1.89 25.59 -6.39
CA ALA A 277 -2.68 26.82 -6.35
C ALA A 277 -1.84 28.04 -6.72
N HIS A 278 -0.62 28.14 -6.20
CA HIS A 278 0.34 29.20 -6.56
C HIS A 278 0.74 29.14 -8.03
N ALA A 279 1.02 27.94 -8.57
CA ALA A 279 1.37 27.77 -9.98
C ALA A 279 0.24 28.24 -10.91
N LYS A 280 -1.03 27.98 -10.56
CA LYS A 280 -2.20 28.45 -11.32
C LYS A 280 -2.41 29.96 -11.21
N ALA A 281 -2.11 30.56 -10.04
CA ALA A 281 -2.19 31.99 -9.82
C ALA A 281 -1.06 32.79 -10.53
N GLY A 282 0.13 32.18 -10.67
CA GLY A 282 1.30 32.77 -11.33
C GLY A 282 1.15 33.05 -12.83
N SER A 283 0.09 32.54 -13.49
CA SER A 283 -0.18 32.80 -14.90
C SER A 283 -0.63 34.25 -15.20
N LYS A 284 -0.65 35.16 -14.21
CA LYS A 284 -0.97 36.59 -14.38
C LYS A 284 0.14 37.58 -14.07
N HIS A 285 1.35 37.15 -13.69
CA HIS A 285 2.46 38.07 -13.46
C HIS A 285 3.77 37.55 -14.04
N THR A 286 4.20 38.17 -15.14
CA THR A 286 5.60 38.13 -15.62
C THR A 286 6.47 38.97 -14.68
N GLU A 287 7.15 38.33 -13.75
CA GLU A 287 8.46 38.79 -13.30
C GLU A 287 9.30 37.58 -12.88
N HIS A 288 10.29 37.28 -13.72
CA HIS A 288 11.29 36.26 -13.46
C HIS A 288 12.20 36.74 -12.32
N GLN A 289 12.01 36.19 -11.12
CA GLN A 289 13.06 36.17 -10.12
C GLN A 289 13.30 34.71 -9.71
N HIS A 290 14.37 34.15 -10.27
CA HIS A 290 14.95 32.90 -9.79
C HIS A 290 15.59 33.16 -8.43
N PHE A 291 14.78 33.10 -7.37
CA PHE A 291 15.31 32.90 -6.04
C PHE A 291 15.22 31.42 -5.71
N ASN A 292 16.38 30.88 -5.35
CA ASN A 292 16.55 29.52 -4.87
C ASN A 292 15.85 29.45 -3.50
N HIS A 293 14.57 29.09 -3.49
CA HIS A 293 13.80 29.00 -2.25
C HIS A 293 14.13 27.68 -1.55
N THR A 294 15.12 27.69 -0.66
CA THR A 294 15.07 26.83 0.51
C THR A 294 13.84 27.24 1.31
N HIS A 295 12.83 26.37 1.37
CA HIS A 295 11.61 26.55 2.17
C HIS A 295 11.98 26.73 3.65
N LEU A 296 12.21 27.97 4.05
CA LEU A 296 12.26 28.38 5.45
C LEU A 296 10.80 28.53 5.90
N HIS A 297 10.37 27.70 6.83
CA HIS A 297 9.13 27.91 7.57
C HIS A 297 9.36 28.99 8.64
N PRO A 298 8.67 30.13 8.53
CA PRO A 298 8.03 30.72 9.69
C PRO A 298 6.52 30.73 9.45
N HIS A 299 5.77 29.99 10.26
CA HIS A 299 4.32 30.08 10.27
C HIS A 299 3.89 31.41 10.90
N GLU A 300 3.84 32.46 10.09
CA GLU A 300 3.04 33.66 10.33
C GLU A 300 2.27 34.02 9.06
N HIS A 301 1.09 33.45 8.91
CA HIS A 301 0.10 33.96 7.96
C HIS A 301 -1.15 34.35 8.74
N THR A 302 -1.13 35.59 9.23
CA THR A 302 -2.30 36.29 9.76
C THR A 302 -3.23 36.62 8.58
N HIS A 303 -4.31 35.86 8.41
CA HIS A 303 -5.36 36.24 7.46
C HIS A 303 -6.27 37.28 8.11
N SER A 304 -6.26 38.51 7.60
CA SER A 304 -7.37 39.43 7.78
C SER A 304 -8.62 38.79 7.15
N THR A 305 -9.54 38.34 7.99
CA THR A 305 -10.85 37.83 7.58
C THR A 305 -11.67 38.93 6.93
N THR A 306 -11.76 38.91 5.60
CA THR A 306 -12.83 39.59 4.86
C THR A 306 -13.89 38.53 4.53
N PRO A 307 -15.17 38.71 4.89
CA PRO A 307 -16.17 37.68 4.72
C PRO A 307 -16.61 37.60 3.25
N THR A 308 -16.20 36.55 2.56
CA THR A 308 -16.90 36.04 1.38
C THR A 308 -16.99 34.54 1.57
N SER A 309 -18.10 34.10 2.17
CA SER A 309 -18.38 32.69 2.41
C SER A 309 -19.48 32.23 1.48
N ASP A 310 -19.08 31.70 0.33
CA ASP A 310 -19.72 30.50 -0.20
C ASP A 310 -18.89 29.32 0.30
N HIS A 311 -19.06 28.98 1.58
CA HIS A 311 -18.51 27.76 2.15
C HIS A 311 -19.41 26.59 1.75
N THR A 312 -19.14 26.00 0.60
CA THR A 312 -19.50 24.59 0.38
C THR A 312 -18.55 23.76 1.23
N GLY A 313 -18.98 23.46 2.46
CA GLY A 313 -18.29 22.52 3.33
C GLY A 313 -18.05 21.22 2.58
N SER A 314 -16.80 20.81 2.47
CA SER A 314 -16.42 19.49 1.98
C SER A 314 -17.12 18.46 2.89
N LYS A 315 -18.09 17.75 2.32
CA LYS A 315 -18.71 16.60 3.00
C LYS A 315 -17.57 15.65 3.43
N PRO A 316 -17.63 15.07 4.64
CA PRO A 316 -16.70 14.01 5.01
C PRO A 316 -16.78 12.93 3.93
N SER A 317 -15.65 12.62 3.31
CA SER A 317 -15.54 11.49 2.38
C SER A 317 -15.90 10.23 3.15
N VAL A 318 -17.08 9.67 2.90
CA VAL A 318 -17.48 8.40 3.47
C VAL A 318 -16.60 7.34 2.83
N SER A 319 -15.81 6.62 3.63
CA SER A 319 -14.96 5.53 3.12
C SER A 319 -15.82 4.52 2.35
N LEU A 320 -15.33 4.12 1.18
CA LEU A 320 -16.05 3.24 0.26
C LEU A 320 -15.94 1.76 0.66
N GLY A 321 -15.07 1.41 1.60
CA GLY A 321 -14.84 0.01 1.95
C GLY A 321 -13.84 -0.21 3.07
N THR A 322 -13.38 -1.45 3.19
CA THR A 322 -12.43 -1.84 4.25
C THR A 322 -11.39 -2.85 3.73
N VAL A 323 -10.18 -2.78 4.27
CA VAL A 323 -9.14 -3.79 4.13
C VAL A 323 -8.84 -4.36 5.51
N VAL A 324 -9.12 -5.64 5.72
CA VAL A 324 -8.98 -6.29 7.04
C VAL A 324 -8.07 -7.50 6.98
N LEU A 325 -7.24 -7.67 8.01
CA LEU A 325 -6.47 -8.89 8.22
C LEU A 325 -7.41 -9.98 8.75
N ARG A 326 -7.63 -11.06 7.99
CA ARG A 326 -8.50 -12.18 8.43
C ARG A 326 -8.08 -13.51 7.80
N ALA A 327 -8.31 -14.59 8.56
CA ALA A 327 -8.13 -15.95 8.07
C ALA A 327 -8.98 -16.25 6.82
N ALA A 328 -8.48 -17.15 5.98
CA ALA A 328 -9.10 -17.52 4.72
C ALA A 328 -10.49 -18.11 4.90
N PRO A 329 -11.56 -17.52 4.34
CA PRO A 329 -12.78 -18.28 4.12
C PRO A 329 -12.52 -19.39 3.10
N ARG A 330 -13.33 -20.46 3.15
CA ARG A 330 -13.34 -21.45 2.07
C ARG A 330 -13.80 -20.77 0.79
N ARG A 331 -12.92 -20.73 -0.20
CA ARG A 331 -13.18 -20.09 -1.49
C ARG A 331 -14.08 -20.99 -2.36
N SER A 332 -15.19 -20.41 -2.83
CA SER A 332 -16.07 -21.05 -3.81
C SER A 332 -15.45 -20.99 -5.21
N ALA A 333 -15.83 -21.93 -6.09
CA ALA A 333 -15.46 -21.85 -7.51
C ALA A 333 -16.07 -20.58 -8.15
N PRO A 334 -15.39 -19.98 -9.14
CA PRO A 334 -15.94 -18.80 -9.83
C PRO A 334 -17.23 -19.16 -10.57
N ALA A 335 -18.18 -18.23 -10.57
CA ALA A 335 -19.46 -18.41 -11.25
C ALA A 335 -19.33 -18.21 -12.77
N ALA A 336 -18.44 -17.31 -13.22
CA ALA A 336 -18.22 -17.07 -14.64
C ALA A 336 -17.33 -18.18 -15.27
N GLY A 337 -17.79 -18.79 -16.36
CA GLY A 337 -17.08 -19.91 -17.02
C GLY A 337 -15.72 -19.55 -17.63
N SER A 338 -15.47 -18.27 -17.89
CA SER A 338 -14.21 -17.72 -18.41
C SER A 338 -13.26 -17.23 -17.31
N CYS A 339 -13.47 -17.68 -16.08
CA CYS A 339 -12.74 -17.27 -14.89
C CYS A 339 -12.19 -18.50 -14.15
N PRO A 340 -11.08 -18.37 -13.40
CA PRO A 340 -10.34 -17.14 -13.12
C PRO A 340 -9.41 -16.73 -14.27
N GLY A 341 -9.01 -15.46 -14.29
CA GLY A 341 -7.98 -14.94 -15.17
C GLY A 341 -6.56 -15.40 -14.77
N PRO A 342 -5.56 -15.14 -15.62
CA PRO A 342 -4.17 -15.49 -15.33
C PRO A 342 -3.64 -14.73 -14.12
N ARG A 343 -2.79 -15.39 -13.32
CA ARG A 343 -2.05 -14.75 -12.24
C ARG A 343 -0.91 -13.91 -12.79
N ARG A 344 -0.72 -12.72 -12.22
CA ARG A 344 0.41 -11.83 -12.51
C ARG A 344 1.62 -12.16 -11.66
N HIS A 345 1.40 -12.67 -10.45
CA HIS A 345 2.44 -12.98 -9.49
C HIS A 345 2.27 -14.39 -8.94
N ASN A 346 3.39 -15.08 -8.69
CA ASN A 346 3.42 -16.42 -8.11
C ASN A 346 4.45 -16.46 -6.98
N LEU A 347 4.00 -16.83 -5.78
CA LEU A 347 4.86 -16.95 -4.60
C LEU A 347 5.61 -18.30 -4.53
N GLY A 348 5.40 -19.20 -5.49
CA GLY A 348 6.06 -20.52 -5.50
C GLY A 348 5.61 -21.47 -4.39
N VAL A 349 4.47 -21.18 -3.75
CA VAL A 349 3.95 -21.95 -2.62
C VAL A 349 2.86 -22.91 -3.10
N ASP A 350 3.24 -24.14 -3.47
CA ASP A 350 2.32 -25.15 -4.04
C ASP A 350 1.16 -25.55 -3.10
N ARG A 351 1.35 -25.37 -1.78
CA ARG A 351 0.35 -25.72 -0.76
C ARG A 351 -0.70 -24.64 -0.52
N LEU A 352 -0.48 -23.42 -1.00
CA LEU A 352 -1.48 -22.37 -0.89
C LEU A 352 -2.39 -22.38 -2.11
N ARG A 353 -3.67 -22.63 -1.88
CA ARG A 353 -4.72 -22.34 -2.88
C ARG A 353 -4.90 -20.82 -2.94
N LEU A 354 -3.95 -20.15 -3.59
CA LEU A 354 -3.96 -18.72 -3.89
C LEU A 354 -5.08 -18.38 -4.87
#